data_AF-A0A7K1LNA4-F1
#
_entry.id   AF-A0A7K1LNA4-F1
#
_cell.length_a   1.000
_cell.length_b   1.000
_cell.length_c   1.000
_cell.angle_alpha   90.00
_cell.angle_beta   90.00
_cell.angle_gamma   90.00
#
_symmetry.space_group_name_H-M   'P 1'
#
loop_
_entity.id
_entity.type
_entity.pdbx_description
1 polymer ?
#
loop_
_entity_poly.entity_id
_entity_poly.type
_entity_poly.pdbx_seq_one_letter_code
_entity_poly.pdbx_strand_id
1 'polypeptide(L)'
;MKKGILILLFSALIFSCKKEKEISSYDPVNWEARGVDSSVTDSLKKGKSYLSVYSEIYSQTEHRTHNLTSTVSMRNIDMEDTIYIDKAEYFNTKGEPIRIYFDHPIFIAPLETVEIVVDETDKEGGTGANFIFEWSIKQSSTEPLFEGVMISTSGQQGLSFTSKGVRID
;
A
#
# COMPACT_ATOMS: atom_id res chain seq x y z
N MET A 1 3.43 -3.32 57.37
CA MET A 1 2.53 -2.65 56.42
C MET A 1 3.23 -2.00 55.22
N LYS A 2 4.49 -1.52 55.32
CA LYS A 2 5.21 -0.88 54.19
C LYS A 2 5.75 -1.87 53.11
N LYS A 3 6.11 -3.10 53.48
CA LYS A 3 6.62 -4.11 52.52
C LYS A 3 5.54 -4.72 51.61
N GLY A 4 4.30 -4.80 52.08
CA GLY A 4 3.17 -5.33 51.27
C GLY A 4 2.74 -4.38 50.15
N ILE A 5 2.86 -3.06 50.37
CA ILE A 5 2.54 -2.02 49.37
C ILE A 5 3.57 -2.04 48.23
N LEU A 6 4.84 -2.35 48.52
CA LEU A 6 5.91 -2.39 47.52
C LEU A 6 5.77 -3.57 46.54
N ILE A 7 5.19 -4.69 46.99
CA ILE A 7 4.97 -5.88 46.14
C ILE A 7 3.75 -5.67 45.21
N LEU A 8 2.73 -4.95 45.67
CA LEU A 8 1.54 -4.59 44.88
C LEU A 8 1.86 -3.58 43.76
N LEU A 9 2.84 -2.69 43.96
CA LEU A 9 3.30 -1.77 42.92
C LEU A 9 4.15 -2.45 41.83
N PHE A 10 4.83 -3.56 42.16
CA PHE A 10 5.65 -4.29 41.20
C PHE A 10 4.83 -5.24 40.31
N SER A 11 3.71 -5.78 40.81
CA SER A 11 2.83 -6.65 40.00
C SER A 11 1.98 -5.88 38.98
N ALA A 12 1.82 -4.57 39.14
CA ALA A 12 1.06 -3.73 38.21
C ALA A 12 1.83 -3.38 36.91
N LEU A 13 3.15 -3.60 36.88
CA LEU A 13 3.99 -3.26 35.71
C LEU A 13 4.05 -4.36 34.65
N ILE A 14 3.59 -5.57 34.94
CA ILE A 14 3.69 -6.75 34.05
C ILE A 14 2.42 -7.03 33.22
N PHE A 15 1.36 -6.21 33.34
CA PHE A 15 0.12 -6.36 32.56
C PHE A 15 -0.05 -5.35 31.42
N SER A 16 0.99 -4.60 31.05
CA SER A 16 0.95 -3.77 29.84
C SER A 16 1.21 -4.64 28.60
N CYS A 17 0.31 -5.59 28.32
CA CYS A 17 0.19 -6.17 27.00
C CYS A 17 -0.41 -5.10 26.09
N LYS A 18 0.44 -4.31 25.41
CA LYS A 18 0.02 -3.59 24.21
C LYS A 18 -0.33 -4.66 23.18
N LYS A 19 -1.63 -4.86 22.92
CA LYS A 19 -2.05 -5.47 21.66
C LYS A 19 -1.49 -4.57 20.56
N GLU A 20 -0.63 -5.11 19.70
CA GLU A 20 -0.35 -4.49 18.42
C GLU A 20 -1.71 -4.22 17.77
N LYS A 21 -2.01 -2.94 17.54
CA LYS A 21 -3.13 -2.58 16.70
C LYS A 21 -2.81 -3.21 15.36
N GLU A 22 -3.65 -4.13 14.89
CA GLU A 22 -3.71 -4.45 13.47
C GLU A 22 -3.84 -3.12 12.76
N ILE A 23 -2.79 -2.72 12.05
CA ILE A 23 -2.80 -1.52 11.23
C ILE A 23 -3.74 -1.89 10.10
N SER A 24 -4.99 -1.46 10.24
CA SER A 24 -6.01 -1.70 9.25
C SER A 24 -5.62 -0.91 8.03
N SER A 25 -4.87 -1.49 7.10
CA SER A 25 -5.16 -1.17 5.71
C SER A 25 -6.58 -1.63 5.49
N TYR A 26 -7.52 -0.69 5.43
CA TYR A 26 -8.85 -1.01 4.94
C TYR A 26 -8.67 -1.47 3.50
N ASP A 27 -8.69 -2.78 3.31
CA ASP A 27 -8.63 -3.38 1.99
C ASP A 27 -10.05 -3.73 1.56
N PRO A 28 -10.76 -2.84 0.84
CA PRO A 28 -12.09 -3.16 0.36
C PRO A 28 -12.08 -4.29 -0.68
N VAL A 29 -10.89 -4.65 -1.20
CA VAL A 29 -10.76 -5.62 -2.27
C VAL A 29 -10.49 -7.00 -1.68
N ASN A 30 -11.41 -7.92 -1.94
CA ASN A 30 -11.17 -9.33 -1.69
C ASN A 30 -10.23 -9.88 -2.79
N TRP A 31 -8.92 -9.91 -2.53
CA TRP A 31 -7.92 -10.40 -3.48
C TRP A 31 -8.19 -11.84 -3.93
N GLU A 32 -8.61 -12.71 -3.00
CA GLU A 32 -8.93 -14.11 -3.29
C GLU A 32 -10.05 -14.25 -4.32
N ALA A 33 -11.04 -13.34 -4.31
CA ALA A 33 -12.12 -13.35 -5.29
C ALA A 33 -11.65 -12.95 -6.71
N ARG A 34 -10.47 -12.33 -6.83
CA ARG A 34 -9.84 -11.92 -8.10
C ARG A 34 -8.69 -12.83 -8.52
N GLY A 35 -8.27 -13.74 -7.65
CA GLY A 35 -7.16 -14.65 -7.88
C GLY A 35 -7.40 -15.54 -9.11
N VAL A 36 -6.36 -15.71 -9.90
CA VAL A 36 -6.30 -16.70 -10.98
C VAL A 36 -5.11 -17.61 -10.77
N ASP A 37 -5.18 -18.82 -11.33
CA ASP A 37 -4.06 -19.75 -11.28
C ASP A 37 -2.83 -19.17 -11.99
N SER A 38 -1.63 -19.40 -11.44
CA SER A 38 -0.39 -18.87 -12.02
C SER A 38 -0.17 -19.28 -13.47
N SER A 39 -0.64 -20.48 -13.86
CA SER A 39 -0.53 -21.00 -15.22
C SER A 39 -1.21 -20.13 -16.28
N VAL A 40 -2.19 -19.30 -15.90
CA VAL A 40 -2.84 -18.32 -16.78
C VAL A 40 -1.84 -17.26 -17.27
N THR A 41 -0.85 -16.92 -16.43
CA THR A 41 0.10 -15.82 -16.70
C THR A 41 1.47 -16.28 -17.20
N ASP A 42 1.77 -17.58 -17.18
CA ASP A 42 3.10 -18.13 -17.48
C ASP A 42 3.61 -17.78 -18.89
N SER A 43 2.70 -17.68 -19.85
CA SER A 43 3.02 -17.35 -21.25
C SER A 43 2.91 -15.85 -21.58
N LEU A 44 2.47 -15.03 -20.64
CA LEU A 44 2.21 -13.61 -20.85
C LEU A 44 3.50 -12.78 -20.75
N LYS A 45 3.49 -11.60 -21.38
CA LYS A 45 4.56 -10.62 -21.26
C LYS A 45 4.54 -10.08 -19.82
N LYS A 46 5.67 -10.24 -19.13
CA LYS A 46 5.86 -9.72 -17.77
C LYS A 46 6.39 -8.27 -17.79
N GLY A 47 6.15 -7.55 -16.70
CA GLY A 47 6.70 -6.22 -16.47
C GLY A 47 6.73 -5.84 -15.00
N LYS A 48 7.49 -4.78 -14.67
CA LYS A 48 7.53 -4.22 -13.31
C LYS A 48 7.37 -2.71 -13.33
N SER A 49 6.58 -2.20 -12.39
CA SER A 49 6.34 -0.77 -12.23
C SER A 49 6.56 -0.32 -10.78
N TYR A 50 7.21 0.83 -10.64
CA TYR A 50 7.42 1.52 -9.37
C TYR A 50 6.42 2.67 -9.24
N LEU A 51 5.75 2.78 -8.10
CA LEU A 51 4.89 3.92 -7.78
C LEU A 51 5.32 4.53 -6.45
N SER A 52 5.70 5.81 -6.45
CA SER A 52 5.94 6.55 -5.20
C SER A 52 4.63 6.89 -4.51
N VAL A 53 4.57 6.67 -3.20
CA VAL A 53 3.43 7.06 -2.35
C VAL A 53 3.96 7.63 -1.04
N TYR A 54 3.14 8.36 -0.32
CA TYR A 54 3.61 9.09 0.86
C TYR A 54 2.59 8.92 1.98
N SER A 55 2.98 8.21 3.04
CA SER A 55 2.21 8.17 4.29
C SER A 55 2.33 9.49 5.04
N GLU A 56 3.46 10.17 4.88
CA GLU A 56 3.75 11.46 5.49
C GLU A 56 4.48 12.39 4.52
N ILE A 57 4.27 13.70 4.62
CA ILE A 57 5.00 14.71 3.84
C ILE A 57 5.52 15.83 4.73
N TYR A 58 6.75 16.29 4.47
CA TYR A 58 7.35 17.39 5.24
C TYR A 58 6.61 18.70 5.04
N SER A 59 6.56 19.51 6.10
CA SER A 59 5.92 20.81 6.11
C SER A 59 6.71 21.78 6.97
N GLN A 60 7.01 22.94 6.40
CA GLN A 60 7.79 24.05 7.00
C GLN A 60 9.26 23.69 7.30
N THR A 61 9.54 22.55 7.95
CA THR A 61 10.87 22.10 8.34
C THR A 61 11.00 20.57 8.21
N GLU A 62 12.22 20.06 8.30
CA GLU A 62 12.52 18.61 8.33
C GLU A 62 12.02 17.90 9.61
N HIS A 63 11.59 18.65 10.63
CA HIS A 63 11.12 18.09 11.90
C HIS A 63 9.59 17.99 11.99
N ARG A 64 8.88 18.38 10.93
CA ARG A 64 7.42 18.40 10.93
C ARG A 64 6.87 17.78 9.66
N THR A 65 5.99 16.79 9.84
CA THR A 65 5.26 16.11 8.77
C THR A 65 3.75 16.27 8.95
N HIS A 66 3.01 16.07 7.85
CA HIS A 66 1.58 15.78 7.85
C HIS A 66 1.36 14.36 7.35
N ASN A 67 0.51 13.62 8.05
CA ASN A 67 0.06 12.32 7.58
C ASN A 67 -0.86 12.47 6.37
N LEU A 68 -0.93 11.44 5.54
CA LEU A 68 -1.72 11.40 4.32
C LEU A 68 -2.42 10.04 4.21
N THR A 69 -3.67 10.04 3.75
CA THR A 69 -4.27 8.85 3.16
C THR A 69 -3.76 8.71 1.74
N SER A 70 -3.28 7.52 1.37
CA SER A 70 -2.88 7.21 -0.01
C SER A 70 -3.90 6.28 -0.66
N THR A 71 -4.52 6.72 -1.75
CA THR A 71 -5.27 5.86 -2.66
C THR A 71 -4.37 5.45 -3.81
N VAL A 72 -4.13 4.16 -3.95
CA VAL A 72 -3.26 3.57 -4.95
C VAL A 72 -4.13 2.83 -5.97
N SER A 73 -4.26 3.40 -7.16
CA SER A 73 -5.12 2.87 -8.21
C SER A 73 -4.28 2.06 -9.21
N MET A 74 -4.70 0.81 -9.43
CA MET A 74 -4.23 -0.08 -10.50
C MET A 74 -5.30 -0.09 -11.59
N ARG A 75 -5.00 0.48 -12.74
CA ARG A 75 -5.96 0.66 -13.84
C ARG A 75 -5.59 -0.20 -15.03
N ASN A 76 -6.57 -0.98 -15.50
CA ASN A 76 -6.51 -1.51 -16.84
C ASN A 76 -7.00 -0.44 -17.83
N ILE A 77 -6.09 0.11 -18.62
CA ILE A 77 -6.42 1.11 -19.65
C ILE A 77 -6.63 0.48 -21.03
N ASP A 78 -6.57 -0.85 -21.12
CA ASP A 78 -6.96 -1.60 -22.30
C ASP A 78 -8.49 -1.64 -22.44
N MET A 79 -8.98 -1.50 -23.67
CA MET A 79 -10.42 -1.46 -23.96
C MET A 79 -11.03 -2.86 -24.17
N GLU A 80 -10.21 -3.87 -24.45
CA GLU A 80 -10.68 -5.19 -24.91
C GLU A 80 -10.13 -6.33 -24.04
N ASP A 81 -8.87 -6.23 -23.62
CA ASP A 81 -8.17 -7.31 -22.94
C ASP A 81 -8.11 -7.14 -21.41
N THR A 82 -8.18 -8.27 -20.72
CA THR A 82 -7.90 -8.36 -19.28
C THR A 82 -6.39 -8.38 -19.06
N ILE A 83 -5.94 -7.64 -18.05
CA ILE A 83 -4.55 -7.67 -17.57
C ILE A 83 -4.48 -8.36 -16.21
N TYR A 84 -3.26 -8.71 -15.80
CA TYR A 84 -3.03 -9.34 -14.51
C TYR A 84 -1.96 -8.60 -13.72
N ILE A 85 -2.18 -8.45 -12.42
CA ILE A 85 -1.17 -7.99 -11.47
C ILE A 85 -0.74 -9.20 -10.66
N ASP A 86 0.53 -9.59 -10.78
CA ASP A 86 1.08 -10.80 -10.17
C ASP A 86 1.45 -10.58 -8.71
N LYS A 87 1.86 -9.35 -8.36
CA LYS A 87 2.27 -8.98 -7.01
C LYS A 87 2.13 -7.49 -6.77
N ALA A 88 1.69 -7.11 -5.57
CA ALA A 88 1.74 -5.74 -5.07
C ALA A 88 2.45 -5.70 -3.71
N GLU A 89 3.63 -5.08 -3.68
CA GLU A 89 4.48 -5.01 -2.49
C GLU A 89 4.77 -3.56 -2.10
N TYR A 90 4.60 -3.26 -0.82
CA TYR A 90 4.74 -1.93 -0.24
C TYR A 90 6.03 -1.82 0.56
N PHE A 91 6.80 -0.77 0.28
CA PHE A 91 8.10 -0.49 0.87
C PHE A 91 8.08 0.82 1.64
N ASN A 92 8.82 0.86 2.74
CA ASN A 92 9.02 2.08 3.51
C ASN A 92 10.10 2.99 2.89
N THR A 93 10.30 4.15 3.51
CA THR A 93 11.29 5.17 3.11
C THR A 93 12.73 4.65 3.03
N LYS A 94 13.07 3.56 3.75
CA LYS A 94 14.40 2.94 3.74
C LYS A 94 14.56 1.88 2.65
N GLY A 95 13.50 1.60 1.89
CA GLY A 95 13.48 0.54 0.88
C GLY A 95 13.28 -0.85 1.48
N GLU A 96 12.78 -0.96 2.72
CA GLU A 96 12.45 -2.25 3.33
C GLU A 96 11.00 -2.61 2.97
N PRO A 97 10.72 -3.86 2.54
CA PRO A 97 9.36 -4.31 2.33
C PRO A 97 8.63 -4.41 3.67
N ILE A 98 7.49 -3.75 3.78
CA ILE A 98 6.68 -3.69 5.01
C ILE A 98 5.33 -4.39 4.86
N ARG A 99 4.81 -4.54 3.64
CA ARG A 99 3.55 -5.24 3.39
C ARG A 99 3.50 -5.85 2.00
N ILE A 100 2.97 -7.06 1.90
CA ILE A 100 2.57 -7.68 0.64
C ILE A 100 1.05 -7.73 0.66
N TYR A 101 0.40 -7.06 -0.30
CA TYR A 101 -1.06 -7.05 -0.39
C TYR A 101 -1.58 -8.33 -1.04
N PHE A 102 -0.87 -8.79 -2.07
CA PHE A 102 -1.04 -10.10 -2.70
C PHE A 102 0.26 -10.45 -3.44
N ASP A 103 0.53 -11.76 -3.54
CA ASP A 103 1.68 -12.38 -4.21
C ASP A 103 1.27 -13.49 -5.19
N HIS A 104 0.02 -13.44 -5.64
CA HIS A 104 -0.53 -14.29 -6.67
C HIS A 104 -1.23 -13.44 -7.75
N PRO A 105 -1.36 -13.95 -8.98
CA PRO A 105 -2.02 -13.21 -10.05
C PRO A 105 -3.48 -12.90 -9.75
N ILE A 106 -3.83 -11.63 -9.83
CA ILE A 106 -5.21 -11.15 -9.85
C ILE A 106 -5.54 -10.59 -11.23
N PHE A 107 -6.78 -10.74 -11.69
CA PHE A 107 -7.23 -10.11 -12.93
C PHE A 107 -7.77 -8.70 -12.70
N ILE A 108 -7.59 -7.83 -13.70
CA ILE A 108 -8.26 -6.53 -13.81
C ILE A 108 -8.92 -6.47 -15.19
N ALA A 109 -10.25 -6.42 -15.22
CA ALA A 109 -11.03 -6.43 -16.44
C ALA A 109 -10.77 -5.17 -17.31
N PRO A 110 -11.10 -5.18 -18.61
CA PRO A 110 -10.95 -4.00 -19.47
C PRO A 110 -11.60 -2.76 -18.84
N LEU A 111 -10.86 -1.65 -18.81
CA LEU A 111 -11.28 -0.37 -18.22
C LEU A 111 -11.59 -0.40 -16.70
N GLU A 112 -11.33 -1.51 -16.01
CA GLU A 112 -11.52 -1.62 -14.56
C GLU A 112 -10.39 -0.93 -13.80
N THR A 113 -10.71 -0.42 -12.61
CA THR A 113 -9.76 0.08 -11.63
C THR A 113 -9.91 -0.68 -10.32
N VAL A 114 -8.79 -1.15 -9.78
CA VAL A 114 -8.71 -1.79 -8.46
C VAL A 114 -7.81 -0.92 -7.58
N GLU A 115 -8.18 -0.75 -6.31
CA GLU A 115 -7.51 0.22 -5.44
C GLU A 115 -7.04 -0.40 -4.14
N ILE A 116 -5.89 0.07 -3.67
CA ILE A 116 -5.39 -0.13 -2.32
C ILE A 116 -5.50 1.21 -1.59
N VAL A 117 -6.03 1.20 -0.36
CA VAL A 117 -6.07 2.39 0.51
C VAL A 117 -5.12 2.20 1.69
N VAL A 118 -4.17 3.12 1.83
CA VAL A 118 -3.30 3.24 3.01
C VAL A 118 -3.84 4.37 3.86
N ASP A 119 -4.30 4.04 5.06
CA ASP A 119 -4.97 4.97 5.97
C ASP A 119 -4.02 6.07 6.49
N GLU A 120 -4.55 7.26 6.75
CA GLU A 120 -3.81 8.39 7.35
C GLU A 120 -3.12 8.05 8.69
N THR A 121 -3.60 7.01 9.39
CA THR A 121 -2.99 6.57 10.65
C THR A 121 -1.82 5.61 10.46
N ASP A 122 -1.66 5.05 9.27
CA ASP A 122 -0.54 4.19 8.89
C ASP A 122 0.67 5.05 8.49
N LYS A 123 1.68 5.05 9.36
CA LYS A 123 2.93 5.79 9.18
C LYS A 123 4.10 4.91 8.75
N GLU A 124 3.88 3.60 8.55
CA GLU A 124 4.97 2.65 8.33
C GLU A 124 5.75 2.96 7.05
N GLY A 125 5.07 3.52 6.04
CA GLY A 125 5.71 3.97 4.81
C GLY A 125 6.67 5.16 4.99
N GLY A 126 6.37 6.06 5.93
CA GLY A 126 7.09 7.32 6.13
C GLY A 126 6.98 8.29 4.95
N THR A 127 8.04 9.07 4.71
CA THR A 127 8.07 10.19 3.75
C THR A 127 8.55 9.84 2.35
N GLY A 128 8.85 8.59 2.06
CA GLY A 128 9.39 8.12 0.78
C GLY A 128 8.97 6.69 0.46
N ALA A 129 7.74 6.33 0.84
CA ALA A 129 7.20 5.00 0.61
C ALA A 129 6.99 4.73 -0.89
N ASN A 130 6.85 3.45 -1.24
CA ASN A 130 6.58 3.09 -2.63
C ASN A 130 5.94 1.72 -2.75
N PHE A 131 5.29 1.50 -3.89
CA PHE A 131 4.82 0.19 -4.32
C PHE A 131 5.65 -0.31 -5.49
N ILE A 132 5.94 -1.61 -5.46
CA ILE A 132 6.38 -2.37 -6.63
C ILE A 132 5.22 -3.25 -7.06
N PHE A 133 4.85 -3.11 -8.33
CA PHE A 133 3.87 -3.96 -9.00
C PHE A 133 4.58 -4.85 -10.00
N GLU A 134 4.38 -6.16 -9.88
CA GLU A 134 4.70 -7.11 -10.93
C GLU A 134 3.41 -7.42 -11.69
N TRP A 135 3.46 -7.41 -13.01
CA TRP A 135 2.27 -7.52 -13.83
C TRP A 135 2.51 -8.34 -15.10
N SER A 136 1.41 -8.85 -15.64
CA SER A 136 1.36 -9.71 -16.82
C SER A 136 0.28 -9.26 -17.79
N ILE A 137 0.64 -9.18 -19.06
CA ILE A 137 -0.28 -8.80 -20.14
C ILE A 137 -0.08 -9.67 -21.38
N LYS A 138 -1.08 -9.75 -22.25
CA LYS A 138 -0.84 -10.31 -23.59
C LYS A 138 0.08 -9.37 -24.37
N GLN A 139 0.81 -9.91 -25.33
CA GLN A 139 1.79 -9.15 -26.12
C GLN A 139 1.19 -7.92 -26.83
N SER A 140 -0.10 -7.96 -27.17
CA SER A 140 -0.83 -6.89 -27.85
C SER A 140 -1.54 -5.91 -26.93
N SER A 141 -1.68 -6.23 -25.63
CA SER A 141 -2.45 -5.41 -24.70
C SER A 141 -1.65 -4.21 -24.20
N THR A 142 -2.36 -3.23 -23.66
CA THR A 142 -1.77 -2.04 -23.05
C THR A 142 -1.25 -2.33 -21.65
N GLU A 143 -0.14 -1.70 -21.27
CA GLU A 143 0.42 -1.83 -19.92
C GLU A 143 -0.51 -1.17 -18.87
N PRO A 144 -0.59 -1.71 -17.64
CA PRO A 144 -1.35 -1.09 -16.57
C PRO A 144 -0.87 0.34 -16.28
N LEU A 145 -1.83 1.21 -15.95
CA LEU A 145 -1.55 2.52 -15.39
C LEU A 145 -1.66 2.45 -13.86
N PHE A 146 -0.57 2.80 -13.16
CA PHE A 146 -0.55 2.92 -11.72
C PHE A 146 -0.54 4.40 -11.32
N GLU A 147 -1.43 4.79 -10.41
CA GLU A 147 -1.54 6.16 -9.93
C GLU A 147 -1.67 6.18 -8.41
N GLY A 148 -1.01 7.14 -7.77
CA GLY A 148 -1.18 7.43 -6.35
C GLY A 148 -1.89 8.77 -6.20
N VAL A 149 -2.89 8.83 -5.34
CA VAL A 149 -3.51 10.08 -4.88
C VAL A 149 -3.33 10.16 -3.38
N MET A 150 -2.59 11.17 -2.94
CA MET A 150 -2.33 11.40 -1.52
C MET A 150 -3.15 12.60 -1.07
N ILE A 151 -3.95 12.42 -0.02
CA ILE A 151 -4.78 13.49 0.55
C ILE A 151 -4.53 13.62 2.05
N SER A 152 -4.54 14.84 2.58
CA SER A 152 -4.81 15.08 3.99
C SER A 152 -5.86 16.18 4.11
N THR A 153 -6.86 15.89 4.92
CA THR A 153 -7.88 16.85 5.35
C THR A 153 -7.67 17.27 6.80
N SER A 154 -6.50 16.96 7.37
CA SER A 154 -6.19 17.29 8.76
C SER A 154 -5.96 18.80 8.94
N GLY A 155 -6.63 19.40 9.92
CA GLY A 155 -6.48 20.83 10.23
C GLY A 155 -7.26 21.74 9.27
N GLN A 156 -6.70 22.92 8.97
CA GLN A 156 -7.35 23.96 8.16
C GLN A 156 -6.84 24.04 6.72
N GLN A 157 -5.84 23.23 6.36
CA GLN A 157 -5.23 23.23 5.03
C GLN A 157 -5.41 21.83 4.43
N GLY A 158 -6.12 21.75 3.31
CA GLY A 158 -6.21 20.52 2.53
C GLY A 158 -4.95 20.36 1.68
N LEU A 159 -4.28 19.22 1.80
CA LEU A 159 -3.18 18.84 0.93
C LEU A 159 -3.67 17.76 -0.02
N SER A 160 -3.37 17.91 -1.30
CA SER A 160 -3.52 16.82 -2.25
C SER A 160 -2.47 16.88 -3.34
N PHE A 161 -1.97 15.70 -3.72
CA PHE A 161 -1.06 15.55 -4.84
C PHE A 161 -1.16 14.14 -5.40
N THR A 162 -0.65 13.98 -6.62
CA THR A 162 -0.65 12.69 -7.31
C THR A 162 0.76 12.27 -7.68
N SER A 163 0.92 10.97 -7.85
CA SER A 163 2.09 10.33 -8.44
C SER A 163 1.64 9.38 -9.54
N LYS A 164 2.55 9.10 -10.46
CA LYS A 164 2.34 8.13 -11.53
C LYS A 164 3.42 7.07 -11.49
N GLY A 165 3.01 5.84 -11.78
CA GLY A 165 3.91 4.72 -11.87
C GLY A 165 4.88 4.87 -13.03
N VAL A 166 6.09 4.33 -12.85
CA VAL A 166 7.14 4.28 -13.88
C VAL A 166 7.55 2.83 -14.06
N ARG A 167 7.68 2.39 -15.31
CA ARG A 167 8.23 1.08 -15.64
C ARG A 167 9.72 1.02 -15.29
N ILE A 168 10.19 -0.07 -14.68
CA ILE A 168 11.56 -0.18 -14.13
C ILE A 168 12.34 -1.42 -14.61
N ASP A 169 11.87 -2.12 -15.63
CA ASP A 169 12.50 -3.29 -16.22
C ASP A 169 12.83 -3.12 -17.71
#